data_AF-A0A1E4ZLL5-F1
#
_entry.id   AF-A0A1E4ZLL5-F1
#
_cell.length_a   1.000
_cell.length_b   1.000
_cell.length_c   1.000
_cell.angle_alpha   90.00
_cell.angle_beta   90.00
_cell.angle_gamma   90.00
#
_symmetry.space_group_name_H-M   'P 1'
#
loop_
_entity.id
_entity.type
_entity.pdbx_description
1 polymer ?
#
loop_
_entity_poly.entity_id
_entity_poly.type
_entity_poly.pdbx_seq_one_letter_code
_entity_poly.pdbx_strand_id
1 'polypeptide(L)'
;MYDTLKREDINWREFNLQVAKKVYDRHNLESTQIRTFVLDDSVKARRGKKMEAVSSHFDHTNNTQVMGQQVLTLGLASEDTFLPLDSQIFISDKKVQPQRKAFQDGRSVAAKRYAKASEQTKVEMAEGMLRRATRSGIRAHYLVADAWFGNKSMIRQSLSLEMNAILRMKKNKLKYRVKLKGRWYQMDAKTLYQHVARKNWLKVRNLPWKVVELEVQIDLSTQKGKLAKADYHCVKLLFVRGAHIESDTDSSEKSWALFLSTDTALSSSKILETYALRWGIEVYFKEAKQHLGFLQEQTISFTSHTASIHLCAIRYLILMSGKLDGLDATVDSVRNSIQEQLNALCFAAQLWKYFRAIVRGTLRSMAQHLGCTVKEIMTAIDSAVQEFLIRSLQLDALTLEIEHE
;
A
#
# COMPACT_ATOMS: atom_id res chain seq x y z
N MET A 1 12.50 20.44 -8.54
CA MET A 1 11.96 19.18 -7.95
C MET A 1 11.78 19.28 -6.43
N TYR A 2 12.83 19.49 -5.64
CA TYR A 2 12.70 19.56 -4.17
C TYR A 2 11.77 20.67 -3.67
N ASP A 3 11.71 21.82 -4.34
CA ASP A 3 10.78 22.90 -3.96
C ASP A 3 9.33 22.50 -4.17
N THR A 4 9.03 21.77 -5.25
CA THR A 4 7.71 21.19 -5.51
C THR A 4 7.31 20.21 -4.40
N LEU A 5 8.24 19.38 -3.92
CA LEU A 5 7.97 18.44 -2.81
C LEU A 5 7.72 19.16 -1.48
N LYS A 6 8.12 20.42 -1.34
CA LYS A 6 7.93 21.19 -0.10
C LYS A 6 6.66 22.05 -0.11
N ARG A 7 5.96 22.14 -1.25
CA ARG A 7 4.71 22.91 -1.37
C ARG A 7 3.61 22.35 -0.45
N GLU A 8 3.12 23.20 0.44
CA GLU A 8 2.14 22.84 1.48
C GLU A 8 0.69 22.75 0.93
N ASP A 9 0.45 23.30 -0.25
CA ASP A 9 -0.85 23.42 -0.90
C ASP A 9 -1.17 22.26 -1.86
N ILE A 10 -0.16 21.53 -2.36
CA ILE A 10 -0.37 20.41 -3.29
C ILE A 10 -0.97 19.21 -2.54
N ASN A 11 -2.12 18.73 -3.03
CA ASN A 11 -2.79 17.55 -2.47
C ASN A 11 -2.37 16.25 -3.18
N TRP A 12 -1.17 15.77 -2.84
CA TRP A 12 -0.63 14.53 -3.41
C TRP A 12 -1.48 13.27 -3.13
N ARG A 13 -2.24 13.24 -2.03
CA ARG A 13 -3.16 12.13 -1.75
C ARG A 13 -4.32 12.10 -2.72
N GLU A 14 -4.92 13.25 -2.96
CA GLU A 14 -6.02 13.36 -3.90
C GLU A 14 -5.57 12.98 -5.30
N PHE A 15 -4.39 13.47 -5.72
CA PHE A 15 -3.83 13.08 -7.01
C PHE A 15 -3.56 11.57 -7.10
N ASN A 16 -2.98 10.95 -6.06
CA ASN A 16 -2.82 9.49 -6.00
C ASN A 16 -4.15 8.75 -6.15
N LEU A 17 -5.18 9.15 -5.41
CA LEU A 17 -6.49 8.53 -5.46
C LEU A 17 -7.15 8.67 -6.85
N GLN A 18 -6.98 9.82 -7.51
CA GLN A 18 -7.48 10.05 -8.86
C GLN A 18 -6.77 9.16 -9.89
N VAL A 19 -5.45 8.99 -9.78
CA VAL A 19 -4.71 8.05 -10.63
C VAL A 19 -5.19 6.62 -10.38
N ALA A 20 -5.36 6.22 -9.12
CA ALA A 20 -5.87 4.90 -8.78
C ALA A 20 -7.27 4.65 -9.34
N LYS A 21 -8.16 5.66 -9.26
CA LYS A 21 -9.50 5.59 -9.86
C LYS A 21 -9.46 5.45 -11.37
N LYS A 22 -8.57 6.18 -12.06
CA LYS A 22 -8.38 6.02 -13.50
C LYS A 22 -7.95 4.61 -13.88
N VAL A 23 -7.02 4.00 -13.13
CA VAL A 23 -6.60 2.61 -13.35
C VAL A 23 -7.76 1.64 -13.07
N TYR A 24 -8.51 1.88 -11.98
CA TYR A 24 -9.69 1.10 -11.63
C TYR A 24 -10.76 1.08 -12.74
N ASP A 25 -11.05 2.25 -13.32
CA ASP A 25 -12.06 2.40 -14.37
C ASP A 25 -11.62 1.85 -15.71
N ARG A 26 -10.39 2.21 -16.14
CA ARG A 26 -9.82 1.78 -17.42
C ARG A 26 -9.82 0.26 -17.56
N HIS A 27 -9.52 -0.45 -16.47
CA HIS A 27 -9.41 -1.91 -16.43
C HIS A 27 -10.66 -2.60 -15.87
N ASN A 28 -11.77 -1.88 -15.75
CA ASN A 28 -13.07 -2.39 -15.28
C ASN A 28 -12.97 -3.24 -13.99
N LEU A 29 -12.18 -2.79 -13.01
CA LEU A 29 -11.92 -3.58 -11.81
C LEU A 29 -13.16 -3.74 -10.92
N GLU A 30 -14.24 -2.99 -11.16
CA GLU A 30 -15.53 -3.21 -10.51
C GLU A 30 -16.16 -4.56 -10.86
N SER A 31 -15.86 -5.14 -12.03
CA SER A 31 -16.39 -6.46 -12.40
C SER A 31 -15.61 -7.64 -11.81
N THR A 32 -14.50 -7.39 -11.10
CA THR A 32 -13.71 -8.46 -10.49
C THR A 32 -14.50 -9.22 -9.42
N GLN A 33 -14.41 -10.54 -9.44
CA GLN A 33 -15.21 -11.43 -8.58
C GLN A 33 -14.90 -11.23 -7.09
N ILE A 34 -13.62 -11.09 -6.74
CA ILE A 34 -13.16 -10.81 -5.39
C ILE A 34 -12.35 -9.53 -5.40
N ARG A 35 -12.83 -8.56 -4.63
CA ARG A 35 -12.15 -7.29 -4.39
C ARG A 35 -12.29 -6.93 -2.93
N THR A 36 -11.19 -6.61 -2.29
CA THR A 36 -11.13 -6.28 -0.88
C THR A 36 -10.30 -5.03 -0.68
N PHE A 37 -10.73 -4.18 0.24
CA PHE A 37 -9.83 -3.20 0.82
C PHE A 37 -8.84 -3.91 1.73
N VAL A 38 -7.57 -3.49 1.65
CA VAL A 38 -6.48 -4.03 2.46
C VAL A 38 -5.82 -2.90 3.22
N LEU A 39 -5.70 -3.07 4.54
CA LEU A 39 -4.95 -2.16 5.42
C LEU A 39 -3.71 -2.86 5.97
N ASP A 40 -2.57 -2.20 5.81
CA ASP A 40 -1.32 -2.57 6.45
C ASP A 40 -0.43 -1.33 6.59
N ASP A 41 0.61 -1.43 7.39
CA ASP A 41 1.59 -0.36 7.54
C ASP A 41 3.02 -0.81 7.26
N SER A 42 3.85 0.19 6.93
CA SER A 42 5.27 -0.03 6.68
C SER A 42 6.09 1.03 7.38
N VAL A 43 7.20 0.61 7.99
CA VAL A 43 8.14 1.51 8.65
C VAL A 43 9.36 1.74 7.76
N LYS A 44 9.69 3.01 7.51
CA LYS A 44 11.00 3.42 7.01
C LYS A 44 11.89 3.81 8.20
N ALA A 45 12.84 2.94 8.54
CA ALA A 45 13.81 3.23 9.59
C ALA A 45 14.67 4.46 9.25
N ARG A 46 14.94 5.30 10.25
CA ARG A 46 15.74 6.52 10.12
C ARG A 46 16.78 6.58 11.23
N ARG A 47 17.99 7.01 10.88
CA ARG A 47 19.09 7.25 11.84
C ARG A 47 19.25 8.73 12.21
N GLY A 48 18.73 9.64 11.39
CA GLY A 48 18.79 11.09 11.63
C GLY A 48 17.93 11.53 12.81
N LYS A 49 18.31 12.65 13.46
CA LYS A 49 17.64 13.22 14.64
C LYS A 49 16.77 14.46 14.36
N LYS A 50 16.71 14.90 13.10
CA LYS A 50 16.11 16.18 12.67
C LYS A 50 15.04 16.02 11.58
N MET A 51 14.49 14.83 11.42
CA MET A 51 13.52 14.51 10.39
C MET A 51 12.11 14.54 10.97
N GLU A 52 11.23 15.33 10.39
CA GLU A 52 9.85 15.47 10.85
C GLU A 52 9.07 14.16 10.69
N ALA A 53 8.06 13.98 11.55
CA ALA A 53 7.20 12.80 11.59
C ALA A 53 7.95 11.46 11.76
N VAL A 54 9.15 11.52 12.35
CA VAL A 54 9.86 10.35 12.87
C VAL A 54 9.50 10.16 14.34
N SER A 55 9.07 8.95 14.68
CA SER A 55 8.79 8.52 16.05
C SER A 55 9.27 7.09 16.27
N SER A 56 9.15 6.60 17.51
CA SER A 56 9.49 5.21 17.86
C SER A 56 8.31 4.30 17.56
N HIS A 57 8.58 3.23 16.83
CA HIS A 57 7.61 2.19 16.49
C HIS A 57 8.17 0.83 16.87
N PHE A 58 7.32 -0.08 17.33
CA PHE A 58 7.75 -1.44 17.59
C PHE A 58 7.79 -2.24 16.30
N ASP A 59 8.94 -2.77 15.96
CA ASP A 59 9.13 -3.68 14.83
C ASP A 59 8.96 -5.12 15.35
N HIS A 60 7.86 -5.75 14.94
CA HIS A 60 7.54 -7.12 15.29
C HIS A 60 8.48 -8.15 14.63
N THR A 61 9.13 -7.80 13.52
CA THR A 61 10.06 -8.68 12.80
C THR A 61 11.34 -8.86 13.60
N ASN A 62 11.88 -7.75 14.09
CA ASN A 62 13.14 -7.72 14.84
C ASN A 62 12.93 -7.66 16.37
N ASN A 63 11.69 -7.70 16.84
CA ASN A 63 11.29 -7.60 18.25
C ASN A 63 11.95 -6.40 18.99
N THR A 64 12.13 -5.27 18.30
CA THR A 64 12.86 -4.10 18.79
C THR A 64 12.11 -2.80 18.48
N GLN A 65 12.49 -1.72 19.17
CA GLN A 65 11.99 -0.37 18.85
C GLN A 65 12.83 0.22 17.73
N VAL A 66 12.16 0.66 16.66
CA VAL A 66 12.78 1.30 15.50
C VAL A 66 12.33 2.76 15.45
N MET A 67 13.30 3.66 15.35
CA MET A 67 13.05 5.06 15.01
C MET A 67 12.79 5.15 13.51
N GLY A 68 11.65 5.68 13.11
CA GLY A 68 11.30 5.76 11.70
C GLY A 68 9.99 6.47 11.44
N GLN A 69 9.59 6.44 10.18
CA GLN A 69 8.30 6.95 9.72
C GLN A 69 7.41 5.73 9.44
N GLN A 70 6.33 5.57 10.19
CA GLN A 70 5.35 4.51 9.96
C GLN A 70 4.26 5.05 9.03
N VAL A 71 4.05 4.38 7.90
CA VAL A 71 3.10 4.77 6.86
C VAL A 71 1.99 3.73 6.80
N LEU A 72 0.79 4.11 7.23
CA LEU A 72 -0.43 3.35 7.01
C LEU A 72 -0.84 3.47 5.55
N THR A 73 -1.13 2.35 4.89
CA THR A 73 -1.57 2.32 3.49
C THR A 73 -2.90 1.57 3.38
N LEU A 74 -3.82 2.15 2.60
CA LEU A 74 -5.03 1.49 2.14
C LEU A 74 -4.83 1.14 0.67
N GLY A 75 -5.04 -0.13 0.34
CA GLY A 75 -5.09 -0.58 -1.04
C GLY A 75 -6.41 -1.27 -1.40
N LEU A 76 -6.69 -1.35 -2.69
CA LEU A 76 -7.67 -2.29 -3.25
C LEU A 76 -6.89 -3.51 -3.75
N ALA A 77 -7.28 -4.71 -3.32
CA ALA A 77 -6.70 -5.96 -3.82
C ALA A 77 -7.77 -6.80 -4.51
N SER A 78 -7.42 -7.36 -5.67
CA SER A 78 -8.10 -8.47 -6.33
C SER A 78 -7.12 -9.63 -6.50
N GLU A 79 -7.52 -10.68 -7.21
CA GLU A 79 -6.72 -11.91 -7.42
C GLU A 79 -5.33 -11.64 -8.00
N ASP A 80 -5.21 -10.68 -8.92
CA ASP A 80 -3.97 -10.39 -9.65
C ASP A 80 -3.54 -8.91 -9.56
N THR A 81 -4.29 -8.07 -8.86
CA THR A 81 -4.11 -6.62 -8.88
C THR A 81 -4.06 -6.06 -7.46
N PHE A 82 -3.19 -5.07 -7.27
CA PHE A 82 -3.17 -4.24 -6.08
C PHE A 82 -3.09 -2.77 -6.47
N LEU A 83 -3.98 -1.93 -5.94
CA LEU A 83 -3.96 -0.49 -6.16
C LEU A 83 -3.75 0.26 -4.83
N PRO A 84 -2.62 0.93 -4.58
CA PRO A 84 -2.44 1.78 -3.40
C PRO A 84 -3.30 3.05 -3.51
N LEU A 85 -4.40 3.11 -2.77
CA LEU A 85 -5.39 4.18 -2.88
C LEU A 85 -5.03 5.40 -2.04
N ASP A 86 -4.55 5.16 -0.82
CA ASP A 86 -4.27 6.21 0.14
C ASP A 86 -3.12 5.78 1.07
N SER A 87 -2.38 6.76 1.57
CA SER A 87 -1.30 6.56 2.53
C SER A 87 -1.24 7.72 3.51
N GLN A 88 -1.01 7.42 4.79
CA GLN A 88 -0.92 8.41 5.85
C GLN A 88 0.22 8.05 6.80
N ILE A 89 1.08 9.03 7.10
CA ILE A 89 2.10 8.87 8.13
C ILE A 89 1.41 8.89 9.50
N PHE A 90 1.73 7.92 10.34
CA PHE A 90 1.34 7.84 11.74
C PHE A 90 2.51 8.25 12.63
N ILE A 91 2.30 9.27 13.46
CA ILE A 91 3.28 9.75 14.43
C ILE A 91 2.84 9.20 15.79
N SER A 92 3.67 8.36 16.41
CA SER A 92 3.38 7.81 17.74
C SER A 92 3.75 8.81 18.84
N ASP A 93 3.20 8.67 20.04
CA ASP A 93 3.56 9.54 21.18
C ASP A 93 4.98 9.31 21.72
N LYS A 94 5.74 8.36 21.16
CA LYS A 94 7.03 7.92 21.69
C LYS A 94 8.19 8.49 20.88
N LYS A 95 9.07 9.24 21.55
CA LYS A 95 10.32 9.80 20.97
C LYS A 95 10.08 10.57 19.66
N VAL A 96 9.04 11.40 19.63
CA VAL A 96 8.69 12.22 18.46
C VAL A 96 9.81 13.22 18.16
N GLN A 97 10.24 13.26 16.91
CA GLN A 97 11.11 14.34 16.44
C GLN A 97 10.25 15.57 16.14
N PRO A 98 10.62 16.75 16.69
CA PRO A 98 9.78 17.94 16.62
C PRO A 98 9.63 18.45 15.19
N GLN A 99 8.48 19.06 14.91
CA GLN A 99 8.32 19.91 13.74
C GLN A 99 9.33 21.07 13.84
N ARG A 100 10.07 21.31 12.75
CA ARG A 100 11.16 22.31 12.76
C ARG A 100 10.69 23.69 12.36
N LYS A 101 9.69 23.76 11.48
CA LYS A 101 9.09 25.01 11.02
C LYS A 101 7.58 24.86 11.04
N ALA A 102 6.88 25.85 11.60
CA ALA A 102 5.44 25.94 11.49
C ALA A 102 5.03 26.01 10.00
N PHE A 103 3.86 25.46 9.68
CA PHE A 103 3.27 25.61 8.35
C PHE A 103 2.99 27.09 8.08
N GLN A 104 3.13 27.51 6.81
CA GLN A 104 2.87 28.89 6.40
C GLN A 104 1.39 29.24 6.55
N ASP A 105 0.53 28.27 6.24
CA ASP A 105 -0.91 28.35 6.47
C ASP A 105 -1.37 27.08 7.22
N GLY A 106 -1.93 27.25 8.42
CA GLY A 106 -2.50 26.17 9.21
C GLY A 106 -3.71 25.48 8.55
N ARG A 107 -4.31 26.09 7.54
CA ARG A 107 -5.41 25.53 6.75
C ARG A 107 -4.92 24.78 5.51
N SER A 108 -3.62 24.83 5.22
CA SER A 108 -3.00 24.12 4.11
C SER A 108 -3.24 22.61 4.17
N VAL A 109 -3.04 21.95 3.03
CA VAL A 109 -3.19 20.49 2.94
C VAL A 109 -2.16 19.82 3.84
N ALA A 110 -0.91 20.29 3.82
CA ALA A 110 0.15 19.75 4.66
C ALA A 110 -0.16 19.90 6.16
N ALA A 111 -0.59 21.09 6.61
CA ALA A 111 -0.92 21.34 8.01
C ALA A 111 -2.04 20.42 8.53
N LYS A 112 -3.16 20.34 7.79
CA LYS A 112 -4.28 19.44 8.13
C LYS A 112 -3.86 17.97 8.19
N ARG A 113 -2.91 17.57 7.34
CA ARG A 113 -2.40 16.19 7.33
C ARG A 113 -1.44 15.91 8.47
N TYR A 114 -0.64 16.89 8.87
CA TYR A 114 0.24 16.76 10.01
C TYR A 114 -0.57 16.67 11.32
N ALA A 115 -1.59 17.52 11.48
CA ALA A 115 -2.53 17.43 12.60
C ALA A 115 -3.12 16.03 12.70
N LYS A 116 -3.65 15.50 11.58
CA LYS A 116 -4.14 14.11 11.54
C LYS A 116 -3.07 13.08 11.88
N ALA A 117 -1.85 13.24 11.37
CA ALA A 117 -0.73 12.33 11.63
C ALA A 117 -0.38 12.21 13.12
N SER A 118 -0.53 13.31 13.87
CA SER A 118 -0.19 13.42 15.29
C SER A 118 -1.36 13.15 16.24
N GLU A 119 -2.60 13.47 15.83
CA GLU A 119 -3.76 13.45 16.71
C GLU A 119 -4.62 12.19 16.57
N GLN A 120 -4.57 11.52 15.41
CA GLN A 120 -5.44 10.38 15.12
C GLN A 120 -4.76 9.04 15.43
N THR A 121 -5.55 8.10 15.92
CA THR A 121 -5.18 6.69 15.94
C THR A 121 -5.18 6.13 14.51
N LYS A 122 -4.43 5.04 14.28
CA LYS A 122 -4.44 4.38 12.95
C LYS A 122 -5.83 3.89 12.52
N VAL A 123 -6.72 3.57 13.47
CA VAL A 123 -8.09 3.14 13.15
C VAL A 123 -8.91 4.32 12.63
N GLU A 124 -8.78 5.51 13.23
CA GLU A 124 -9.44 6.73 12.73
C GLU A 124 -8.85 7.18 11.38
N MET A 125 -7.53 7.05 11.19
CA MET A 125 -6.89 7.29 9.89
C MET A 125 -7.46 6.34 8.83
N ALA A 126 -7.52 5.04 9.13
CA ALA A 126 -8.06 4.02 8.25
C ALA A 126 -9.53 4.29 7.88
N GLU A 127 -10.37 4.64 8.85
CA GLU A 127 -11.76 5.04 8.60
C GLU A 127 -11.82 6.20 7.60
N GLY A 128 -11.01 7.24 7.80
CA GLY A 128 -10.92 8.36 6.88
C GLY A 128 -10.47 7.96 5.48
N MET A 129 -9.53 7.00 5.36
CA MET A 129 -9.04 6.48 4.07
C MET A 129 -10.14 5.70 3.34
N LEU A 130 -10.85 4.83 4.06
CA LEU A 130 -11.97 4.05 3.53
C LEU A 130 -13.08 4.97 3.02
N ARG A 131 -13.52 5.94 3.84
CA ARG A 131 -14.55 6.93 3.42
C ARG A 131 -14.15 7.67 2.15
N ARG A 132 -12.86 8.03 1.99
CA ARG A 132 -12.39 8.70 0.77
C ARG A 132 -12.45 7.78 -0.45
N ALA A 133 -11.99 6.53 -0.32
CA ALA A 133 -12.03 5.54 -1.39
C ALA A 133 -13.47 5.22 -1.84
N THR A 134 -14.38 5.01 -0.88
CA THR A 134 -15.80 4.78 -1.18
C THR A 134 -16.44 5.99 -1.86
N ARG A 135 -16.15 7.20 -1.36
CA ARG A 135 -16.67 8.45 -1.96
C ARG A 135 -16.13 8.71 -3.37
N SER A 136 -14.92 8.27 -3.69
CA SER A 136 -14.39 8.32 -5.06
C SER A 136 -14.97 7.24 -5.97
N GLY A 137 -15.93 6.43 -5.50
CA GLY A 137 -16.58 5.38 -6.30
C GLY A 137 -15.78 4.09 -6.41
N ILE A 138 -14.74 3.88 -5.61
CA ILE A 138 -14.02 2.60 -5.56
C ILE A 138 -14.76 1.70 -4.58
N ARG A 139 -15.23 0.55 -5.06
CA ARG A 139 -16.00 -0.41 -4.25
C ARG A 139 -15.21 -1.68 -3.98
N ALA A 140 -15.38 -2.24 -2.79
CA ALA A 140 -14.86 -3.53 -2.39
C ALA A 140 -15.95 -4.33 -1.66
N HIS A 141 -15.85 -5.66 -1.69
CA HIS A 141 -16.77 -6.54 -0.96
C HIS A 141 -16.43 -6.66 0.52
N TYR A 142 -15.13 -6.57 0.84
CA TYR A 142 -14.62 -6.81 2.19
C TYR A 142 -13.55 -5.81 2.60
N LEU A 143 -13.32 -5.72 3.91
CA LEU A 143 -12.12 -5.15 4.52
C LEU A 143 -11.26 -6.26 5.08
N VAL A 144 -10.00 -6.33 4.66
CA VAL A 144 -9.01 -7.27 5.16
C VAL A 144 -7.88 -6.52 5.85
N ALA A 145 -7.52 -6.97 7.05
CA ALA A 145 -6.39 -6.41 7.76
C ALA A 145 -5.75 -7.43 8.72
N ASP A 146 -4.50 -7.16 9.08
CA ASP A 146 -3.68 -8.03 9.90
C ASP A 146 -4.13 -8.05 11.39
N ALA A 147 -3.35 -8.76 12.22
CA ALA A 147 -3.62 -8.90 13.64
C ALA A 147 -3.49 -7.59 14.43
N TRP A 148 -2.76 -6.59 13.92
CA TRP A 148 -2.69 -5.28 14.55
C TRP A 148 -4.06 -4.58 14.48
N PHE A 149 -4.73 -4.66 13.33
CA PHE A 149 -6.07 -4.10 13.12
C PHE A 149 -7.21 -4.99 13.63
N GLY A 150 -6.97 -6.26 13.93
CA GLY A 150 -7.94 -7.19 14.54
C GLY A 150 -8.39 -6.82 15.96
N ASN A 151 -9.18 -5.76 16.10
CA ASN A 151 -9.68 -5.23 17.36
C ASN A 151 -11.11 -4.67 17.22
N LYS A 152 -11.79 -4.48 18.36
CA LYS A 152 -13.18 -3.98 18.41
C LYS A 152 -13.38 -2.64 17.69
N SER A 153 -12.36 -1.77 17.70
CA SER A 153 -12.46 -0.46 17.06
C SER A 153 -12.56 -0.61 15.54
N MET A 154 -11.68 -1.41 14.94
CA MET A 154 -11.73 -1.67 13.51
C MET A 154 -13.01 -2.40 13.08
N ILE A 155 -13.47 -3.39 13.85
CA ILE A 155 -14.73 -4.10 13.57
C ILE A 155 -15.91 -3.12 13.58
N ARG A 156 -15.96 -2.21 14.56
CA ARG A 156 -17.01 -1.19 14.62
C ARG A 156 -16.94 -0.25 13.40
N GLN A 157 -15.74 0.15 13.00
CA GLN A 157 -15.57 1.04 11.85
C GLN A 157 -15.90 0.38 10.52
N SER A 158 -15.64 -0.91 10.35
CA SER A 158 -16.07 -1.61 9.13
C SER A 158 -17.59 -1.70 9.05
N LEU A 159 -18.25 -2.03 10.16
CA LEU A 159 -19.71 -2.12 10.23
C LEU A 159 -20.38 -0.75 10.05
N SER A 160 -19.80 0.35 10.58
CA SER A 160 -20.32 1.71 10.37
C SER A 160 -20.21 2.21 8.93
N LEU A 161 -19.38 1.54 8.13
CA LEU A 161 -19.22 1.77 6.68
C LEU A 161 -19.97 0.73 5.84
N GLU A 162 -20.87 -0.05 6.45
CA GLU A 162 -21.66 -1.12 5.81
C GLU A 162 -20.78 -2.15 5.08
N MET A 163 -19.60 -2.43 5.63
CA MET A 163 -18.61 -3.29 5.01
C MET A 163 -18.26 -4.48 5.92
N ASN A 164 -18.27 -5.67 5.32
CA ASN A 164 -17.87 -6.88 6.01
C ASN A 164 -16.36 -6.95 6.20
N ALA A 165 -15.90 -7.21 7.41
CA ALA A 165 -14.48 -7.32 7.72
C ALA A 165 -14.05 -8.78 7.90
N ILE A 166 -12.89 -9.11 7.34
CA ILE A 166 -12.15 -10.35 7.57
C ILE A 166 -10.80 -9.97 8.19
N LEU A 167 -10.69 -10.13 9.50
CA LEU A 167 -9.53 -9.69 10.27
C LEU A 167 -8.79 -10.89 10.84
N ARG A 168 -7.46 -10.83 10.82
CA ARG A 168 -6.67 -11.72 11.67
C ARG A 168 -6.78 -11.23 13.10
N MET A 169 -6.94 -12.13 14.06
CA MET A 169 -7.14 -11.77 15.47
C MET A 169 -5.94 -12.17 16.32
N LYS A 170 -5.57 -11.29 17.26
CA LYS A 170 -4.58 -11.62 18.30
C LYS A 170 -5.18 -12.59 19.30
N LYS A 171 -4.34 -13.50 19.82
CA LYS A 171 -4.68 -14.45 20.90
C LYS A 171 -4.59 -13.76 22.27
N ASN A 172 -5.26 -12.63 22.42
CA ASN A 172 -5.26 -11.82 23.64
C ASN A 172 -6.49 -12.16 24.51
N LYS A 173 -6.71 -11.36 25.56
CA LYS A 173 -7.82 -11.54 26.51
C LYS A 173 -9.17 -11.00 26.00
N LEU A 174 -9.30 -10.67 24.71
CA LEU A 174 -10.58 -10.25 24.12
C LEU A 174 -11.60 -11.37 24.32
N LYS A 175 -12.74 -11.04 24.94
CA LYS A 175 -13.80 -11.98 25.25
C LYS A 175 -14.86 -11.99 24.15
N TYR A 176 -15.28 -13.20 23.82
CA TYR A 176 -16.39 -13.52 22.94
C TYR A 176 -17.47 -14.21 23.75
N ARG A 177 -18.71 -13.89 23.43
CA ARG A 177 -19.89 -14.51 24.01
C ARG A 177 -20.30 -15.69 23.13
N VAL A 178 -20.23 -16.91 23.67
CA VAL A 178 -20.54 -18.15 22.94
C VAL A 178 -21.64 -18.92 23.66
N LYS A 179 -22.53 -19.58 22.91
CA LYS A 179 -23.55 -20.46 23.46
C LYS A 179 -23.08 -21.92 23.35
N LEU A 180 -22.80 -22.56 24.48
CA LEU A 180 -22.38 -23.97 24.55
C LEU A 180 -23.38 -24.74 25.40
N LYS A 181 -23.91 -25.85 24.88
CA LYS A 181 -24.89 -26.71 25.58
C LYS A 181 -26.07 -25.90 26.18
N GLY A 182 -26.57 -24.92 25.42
CA GLY A 182 -27.70 -24.07 25.83
C GLY A 182 -27.35 -22.89 26.75
N ARG A 183 -26.13 -22.82 27.32
CA ARG A 183 -25.70 -21.76 28.25
C ARG A 183 -24.73 -20.78 27.58
N TRP A 184 -24.79 -19.52 27.98
CA TRP A 184 -23.90 -18.46 27.50
C TRP A 184 -22.63 -18.38 28.34
N TYR A 185 -21.49 -18.30 27.67
CA TYR A 185 -20.18 -18.15 28.28
C TYR A 185 -19.42 -16.98 27.67
N GLN A 186 -18.56 -16.33 28.46
CA GLN A 186 -17.61 -15.33 28.01
C GLN A 186 -16.21 -15.95 27.99
N MET A 187 -15.66 -16.17 26.81
CA MET A 187 -14.39 -16.89 26.63
C MET A 187 -13.45 -16.11 25.72
N ASP A 188 -12.16 -16.15 26.00
CA ASP A 188 -11.17 -15.60 25.05
C ASP A 188 -10.76 -16.66 24.01
N ALA A 189 -9.99 -16.22 23.03
CA ALA A 189 -9.52 -17.06 21.93
C ALA A 189 -8.80 -18.34 22.39
N LYS A 190 -8.02 -18.28 23.49
CA LYS A 190 -7.27 -19.44 23.99
C LYS A 190 -8.20 -20.43 24.69
N THR A 191 -9.13 -19.93 25.49
CA THR A 191 -10.15 -20.78 26.13
C THR A 191 -11.04 -21.45 25.08
N LEU A 192 -11.50 -20.71 24.06
CA LEU A 192 -12.30 -21.25 22.95
C LEU A 192 -11.51 -22.31 22.17
N TYR A 193 -10.24 -22.07 21.91
CA TYR A 193 -9.38 -23.06 21.27
C TYR A 193 -9.33 -24.37 22.07
N GLN A 194 -9.12 -24.30 23.38
CA GLN A 194 -9.01 -25.49 24.24
C GLN A 194 -10.32 -26.28 24.34
N HIS A 195 -11.46 -25.58 24.44
CA HIS A 195 -12.77 -26.22 24.66
C HIS A 195 -13.47 -26.65 23.38
N VAL A 196 -13.20 -25.96 22.26
CA VAL A 196 -13.92 -26.15 20.99
C VAL A 196 -12.98 -26.57 19.87
N ALA A 197 -11.94 -25.79 19.55
CA ALA A 197 -11.20 -26.00 18.30
C ALA A 197 -10.25 -27.21 18.34
N ARG A 198 -9.54 -27.43 19.45
CA ARG A 198 -8.40 -28.35 19.53
C ARG A 198 -8.68 -29.75 19.01
N LYS A 199 -9.87 -30.30 19.26
CA LYS A 199 -10.23 -31.69 18.92
C LYS A 199 -11.15 -31.83 17.69
N ASN A 200 -11.56 -30.73 17.06
CA ASN A 200 -12.65 -30.72 16.08
C ASN A 200 -12.21 -30.21 14.69
N TRP A 201 -10.94 -30.38 14.35
CA TRP A 201 -10.37 -29.88 13.10
C TRP A 201 -10.93 -30.58 11.86
N LEU A 202 -11.36 -29.79 10.89
CA LEU A 202 -11.84 -30.26 9.59
C LEU A 202 -10.87 -29.85 8.48
N LYS A 203 -10.51 -30.78 7.59
CA LYS A 203 -9.67 -30.46 6.42
C LYS A 203 -10.48 -29.63 5.41
N VAL A 204 -9.93 -28.53 4.94
CA VAL A 204 -10.56 -27.74 3.87
C VAL A 204 -10.27 -28.40 2.52
N ARG A 205 -11.30 -28.52 1.68
CA ARG A 205 -11.15 -29.09 0.33
C ARG A 205 -10.13 -28.27 -0.48
N ASN A 206 -9.20 -28.97 -1.15
CA ASN A 206 -8.18 -28.39 -2.03
C ASN A 206 -7.23 -27.35 -1.40
N LEU A 207 -7.20 -27.23 -0.06
CA LEU A 207 -6.28 -26.33 0.64
C LEU A 207 -5.44 -27.11 1.67
N PRO A 208 -4.19 -26.71 1.92
CA PRO A 208 -3.30 -27.38 2.89
C PRO A 208 -3.62 -26.98 4.35
N TRP A 209 -4.89 -26.69 4.64
CA TRP A 209 -5.34 -26.13 5.93
C TRP A 209 -6.42 -26.99 6.57
N LYS A 210 -6.38 -27.05 7.90
CA LYS A 210 -7.47 -27.55 8.76
C LYS A 210 -8.11 -26.37 9.47
N VAL A 211 -9.43 -26.41 9.63
CA VAL A 211 -10.22 -25.31 10.21
C VAL A 211 -11.23 -25.78 11.25
N VAL A 212 -11.62 -24.87 12.14
CA VAL A 212 -12.82 -24.96 12.97
C VAL A 212 -13.57 -23.65 12.88
N GLU A 213 -14.83 -23.72 12.49
CA GLU A 213 -15.75 -22.59 12.47
C GLU A 213 -16.50 -22.50 13.81
N LEU A 214 -16.68 -21.28 14.31
CA LEU A 214 -17.47 -21.04 15.50
C LEU A 214 -18.18 -19.68 15.40
N GLU A 215 -19.51 -19.69 15.41
CA GLU A 215 -20.30 -18.48 15.55
C GLU A 215 -20.34 -18.02 17.00
N VAL A 216 -20.00 -16.75 17.21
CA VAL A 216 -19.97 -16.11 18.53
C VAL A 216 -20.53 -14.70 18.44
N GLN A 217 -20.76 -14.07 19.59
CA GLN A 217 -21.07 -12.66 19.69
C GLN A 217 -19.89 -11.87 20.25
N ILE A 218 -19.64 -10.70 19.70
CA ILE A 218 -18.67 -9.73 20.23
C ILE A 218 -19.41 -8.48 20.69
N ASP A 219 -19.07 -8.00 21.89
CA ASP A 219 -19.61 -6.74 22.40
C ASP A 219 -18.81 -5.56 21.85
N LEU A 220 -19.42 -4.72 21.02
CA LEU A 220 -18.81 -3.55 20.41
C LEU A 220 -19.15 -2.24 21.13
N SER A 221 -19.75 -2.30 22.31
CA SER A 221 -20.04 -1.10 23.11
C SER A 221 -18.77 -0.31 23.45
N THR A 222 -18.90 1.02 23.46
CA THR A 222 -17.83 1.95 23.85
C THR A 222 -17.98 2.43 25.29
N GLN A 223 -19.19 2.34 25.84
CA GLN A 223 -19.50 2.73 27.20
C GLN A 223 -18.87 1.78 28.20
N LYS A 224 -18.35 2.32 29.30
CA LYS A 224 -17.79 1.55 30.42
C LYS A 224 -18.62 1.79 31.67
N GLY A 225 -18.65 0.81 32.57
CA GLY A 225 -19.32 0.92 33.86
C GLY A 225 -20.62 0.10 33.95
N LYS A 226 -21.26 0.12 35.13
CA LYS A 226 -22.40 -0.75 35.46
C LYS A 226 -23.66 -0.50 34.60
N LEU A 227 -23.77 0.69 34.01
CA LEU A 227 -24.92 1.09 33.17
C LEU A 227 -24.66 0.89 31.67
N ALA A 228 -23.47 0.43 31.28
CA ALA A 228 -23.15 0.19 29.88
C ALA A 228 -24.03 -0.93 29.31
N LYS A 229 -24.80 -0.62 28.27
CA LYS A 229 -25.54 -1.63 27.53
C LYS A 229 -24.59 -2.32 26.55
N ALA A 230 -24.56 -3.65 26.61
CA ALA A 230 -23.78 -4.44 25.67
C ALA A 230 -24.37 -4.29 24.26
N ASP A 231 -23.49 -4.15 23.28
CA ASP A 231 -23.83 -4.05 21.87
C ASP A 231 -23.28 -5.29 21.17
N TYR A 232 -24.04 -6.39 21.23
CA TYR A 232 -23.60 -7.69 20.74
C TYR A 232 -23.83 -7.84 19.25
N HIS A 233 -22.76 -8.11 18.51
CA HIS A 233 -22.79 -8.42 17.08
C HIS A 233 -22.36 -9.87 16.85
N CYS A 234 -23.09 -10.59 16.00
CA CYS A 234 -22.71 -11.94 15.60
C CYS A 234 -21.51 -11.90 14.66
N VAL A 235 -20.52 -12.75 14.91
CA VAL A 235 -19.31 -12.87 14.10
C VAL A 235 -18.92 -14.34 13.98
N LYS A 236 -18.28 -14.71 12.88
CA LYS A 236 -17.70 -16.04 12.70
C LYS A 236 -16.22 -16.01 13.07
N LEU A 237 -15.83 -16.83 14.04
CA LEU A 237 -14.45 -17.14 14.30
C LEU A 237 -14.03 -18.34 13.45
N LEU A 238 -12.88 -18.23 12.82
CA LEU A 238 -12.26 -19.29 12.05
C LEU A 238 -10.88 -19.59 12.64
N PHE A 239 -10.77 -20.73 13.33
CA PHE A 239 -9.49 -21.27 13.77
C PHE A 239 -8.85 -22.01 12.60
N VAL A 240 -7.57 -21.79 12.35
CA VAL A 240 -6.86 -22.35 11.17
C VAL A 240 -5.51 -22.92 11.61
N ARG A 241 -5.15 -24.10 11.11
CA ARG A 241 -3.81 -24.69 11.27
C ARG A 241 -3.35 -25.41 10.00
N GLY A 242 -2.03 -25.62 9.87
CA GLY A 242 -1.44 -26.40 8.78
C GLY A 242 -1.93 -27.84 8.77
N ALA A 243 -2.19 -28.41 7.60
CA ALA A 243 -2.64 -29.80 7.47
C ALA A 243 -1.59 -30.82 7.95
N HIS A 244 -0.30 -30.50 7.76
CA HIS A 244 0.86 -31.30 8.20
C HIS A 244 1.06 -31.31 9.73
N ILE A 245 0.30 -30.51 10.47
CA ILE A 245 0.33 -30.55 11.94
C ILE A 245 -0.52 -31.75 12.36
N GLU A 246 0.14 -32.87 12.65
CA GLU A 246 -0.47 -34.15 12.97
C GLU A 246 -0.74 -34.35 14.47
N SER A 247 0.10 -33.78 15.34
CA SER A 247 -0.03 -33.95 16.78
C SER A 247 -0.60 -32.72 17.48
N ASP A 248 -1.55 -32.96 18.40
CA ASP A 248 -2.00 -31.96 19.38
C ASP A 248 -0.98 -31.77 20.52
N THR A 249 0.14 -32.50 20.51
CA THR A 249 1.19 -32.40 21.53
C THR A 249 1.93 -31.06 21.47
N ASP A 250 1.95 -30.41 20.30
CA ASP A 250 2.38 -29.02 20.15
C ASP A 250 1.27 -28.04 20.53
N SER A 251 0.99 -28.01 21.84
CA SER A 251 0.29 -26.94 22.53
C SER A 251 1.02 -25.58 22.48
N SER A 252 1.96 -25.41 21.55
CA SER A 252 2.63 -24.13 21.35
C SER A 252 1.63 -23.11 20.80
N GLU A 253 1.68 -21.89 21.31
CA GLU A 253 0.86 -20.77 20.80
C GLU A 253 1.08 -20.48 19.30
N LYS A 254 2.04 -21.15 18.65
CA LYS A 254 2.38 -20.98 17.23
C LYS A 254 1.65 -21.95 16.29
N SER A 255 0.95 -22.96 16.80
CA SER A 255 0.37 -24.04 15.96
C SER A 255 -0.94 -23.69 15.24
N TRP A 256 -1.51 -22.50 15.48
CA TRP A 256 -2.78 -22.08 14.86
C TRP A 256 -2.89 -20.57 14.66
N ALA A 257 -3.80 -20.13 13.80
CA ALA A 257 -4.20 -18.74 13.61
C ALA A 257 -5.70 -18.56 13.87
N LEU A 258 -6.09 -17.34 14.22
CA LEU A 258 -7.50 -16.96 14.39
C LEU A 258 -7.85 -15.88 13.38
N PHE A 259 -8.94 -16.09 12.67
CA PHE A 259 -9.59 -15.08 11.84
C PHE A 259 -10.99 -14.80 12.39
N LEU A 260 -11.46 -13.60 12.12
CA LEU A 260 -12.82 -13.16 12.43
C LEU A 260 -13.44 -12.61 11.14
N SER A 261 -14.63 -13.09 10.81
CA SER A 261 -15.49 -12.51 9.79
C SER A 261 -16.72 -11.88 10.46
N THR A 262 -17.09 -10.66 10.05
CA THR A 262 -18.38 -10.07 10.44
C THR A 262 -19.55 -10.63 9.65
N ASP A 263 -19.28 -11.27 8.52
CA ASP A 263 -20.26 -12.05 7.77
C ASP A 263 -20.19 -13.52 8.24
N THR A 264 -21.27 -13.98 8.88
CA THR A 264 -21.40 -15.34 9.41
C THR A 264 -21.78 -16.36 8.34
N ALA A 265 -22.26 -15.93 7.18
CA ALA A 265 -22.63 -16.83 6.09
C ALA A 265 -21.42 -17.28 5.24
N LEU A 266 -20.28 -16.57 5.32
CA LEU A 266 -19.09 -16.91 4.53
C LEU A 266 -18.53 -18.29 4.87
N SER A 267 -18.17 -19.04 3.83
CA SER A 267 -17.48 -20.32 3.99
C SER A 267 -16.02 -20.12 4.44
N SER A 268 -15.48 -21.13 5.13
CA SER A 268 -14.05 -21.17 5.48
C SER A 268 -13.11 -20.90 4.31
N SER A 269 -13.35 -21.51 3.14
CA SER A 269 -12.49 -21.33 1.96
C SER A 269 -12.51 -19.88 1.48
N LYS A 270 -13.69 -19.27 1.40
CA LYS A 270 -13.84 -17.89 0.95
C LYS A 270 -13.16 -16.90 1.88
N ILE A 271 -13.24 -17.13 3.20
CA ILE A 271 -12.54 -16.32 4.21
C ILE A 271 -11.03 -16.37 3.97
N LEU A 272 -10.47 -17.57 3.75
CA LEU A 272 -9.04 -17.76 3.54
C LEU A 272 -8.56 -17.19 2.20
N GLU A 273 -9.29 -17.44 1.11
CA GLU A 273 -9.01 -16.90 -0.23
C GLU A 273 -9.03 -15.38 -0.23
N THR A 274 -10.06 -14.77 0.37
CA THR A 274 -10.18 -13.31 0.46
C THR A 274 -9.08 -12.73 1.34
N TYR A 275 -8.74 -13.37 2.47
CA TYR A 275 -7.65 -12.91 3.32
C TYR A 275 -6.29 -13.04 2.63
N ALA A 276 -6.09 -14.03 1.75
CA ALA A 276 -4.84 -14.21 1.01
C ALA A 276 -4.52 -13.01 0.10
N LEU A 277 -5.54 -12.32 -0.42
CA LEU A 277 -5.37 -11.09 -1.23
C LEU A 277 -4.63 -9.98 -0.49
N ARG A 278 -4.61 -10.01 0.86
CA ARG A 278 -3.79 -9.10 1.68
C ARG A 278 -2.33 -9.10 1.25
N TRP A 279 -1.79 -10.23 0.77
CA TRP A 279 -0.40 -10.34 0.33
C TRP A 279 0.00 -9.30 -0.73
N GLY A 280 -0.95 -8.82 -1.54
CA GLY A 280 -0.70 -7.76 -2.52
C GLY A 280 -0.08 -6.50 -1.92
N ILE A 281 -0.42 -6.13 -0.69
CA ILE A 281 0.18 -4.96 -0.03
C ILE A 281 1.64 -5.17 0.37
N GLU A 282 2.02 -6.41 0.68
CA GLU A 282 3.41 -6.75 1.00
C GLU A 282 4.29 -6.70 -0.26
N VAL A 283 3.76 -7.19 -1.38
CA VAL A 283 4.40 -7.06 -2.69
C VAL A 283 4.57 -5.58 -3.04
N TYR A 284 3.52 -4.77 -2.88
CA TYR A 284 3.61 -3.32 -3.05
C TYR A 284 4.68 -2.71 -2.16
N PHE A 285 4.72 -3.01 -0.86
CA PHE A 285 5.74 -2.46 0.04
C PHE A 285 7.16 -2.87 -0.35
N LYS A 286 7.35 -4.09 -0.85
CA LYS A 286 8.64 -4.56 -1.35
C LYS A 286 9.07 -3.73 -2.57
N GLU A 287 8.23 -3.63 -3.59
CA GLU A 287 8.49 -2.84 -4.79
C GLU A 287 8.72 -1.36 -4.48
N ALA A 288 7.86 -0.79 -3.64
CA ALA A 288 7.94 0.60 -3.21
C ALA A 288 9.30 0.92 -2.57
N LYS A 289 9.76 0.07 -1.64
CA LYS A 289 11.01 0.25 -0.90
C LYS A 289 12.25 0.03 -1.75
N GLN A 290 12.23 -1.00 -2.59
CA GLN A 290 13.39 -1.42 -3.37
C GLN A 290 13.58 -0.57 -4.62
N HIS A 291 12.49 -0.24 -5.32
CA HIS A 291 12.57 0.26 -6.69
C HIS A 291 11.89 1.60 -6.94
N LEU A 292 10.88 1.99 -6.14
CA LEU A 292 10.04 3.15 -6.48
C LEU A 292 10.28 4.40 -5.60
N GLY A 293 11.38 4.40 -4.84
CA GLY A 293 11.84 5.57 -4.10
C GLY A 293 11.11 5.84 -2.79
N PHE A 294 10.45 4.85 -2.18
CA PHE A 294 9.68 5.05 -0.94
C PHE A 294 10.52 5.69 0.18
N LEU A 295 10.22 6.97 0.45
CA LEU A 295 10.89 7.80 1.46
C LEU A 295 12.43 7.82 1.30
N GLN A 296 12.93 7.78 0.06
CA GLN A 296 14.37 7.79 -0.22
C GLN A 296 14.97 9.19 -0.34
N GLU A 297 14.14 10.21 -0.60
CA GLU A 297 14.59 11.59 -0.75
C GLU A 297 15.26 12.10 0.54
N GLN A 298 16.36 12.86 0.38
CA GLN A 298 17.13 13.45 1.49
C GLN A 298 16.44 14.71 2.06
N THR A 299 15.11 14.70 2.12
CA THR A 299 14.30 15.77 2.69
C THR A 299 13.95 15.48 4.15
N ILE A 300 13.79 16.54 4.93
CA ILE A 300 13.51 16.42 6.36
C ILE A 300 12.10 16.87 6.75
N SER A 301 11.33 17.48 5.84
CA SER A 301 10.01 18.03 6.13
C SER A 301 8.89 17.03 5.88
N PHE A 302 7.86 17.10 6.71
CA PHE A 302 6.66 16.26 6.61
C PHE A 302 5.98 16.36 5.24
N THR A 303 5.92 17.57 4.67
CA THR A 303 5.33 17.83 3.35
C THR A 303 6.02 17.02 2.26
N SER A 304 7.36 16.97 2.29
CA SER A 304 8.14 16.23 1.30
C SER A 304 8.05 14.72 1.49
N HIS A 305 7.94 14.24 2.73
CA HIS A 305 7.66 12.83 2.98
C HIS A 305 6.27 12.42 2.48
N THR A 306 5.27 13.29 2.67
CA THR A 306 3.92 13.07 2.14
C THR A 306 3.92 13.05 0.61
N ALA A 307 4.65 13.95 -0.04
CA ALA A 307 4.81 13.91 -1.50
C ALA A 307 5.49 12.62 -1.96
N SER A 308 6.58 12.21 -1.27
CA SER A 308 7.33 10.99 -1.58
C SER A 308 6.46 9.72 -1.55
N ILE A 309 5.68 9.50 -0.48
CA ILE A 309 4.84 8.29 -0.37
C ILE A 309 3.79 8.21 -1.48
N HIS A 310 3.20 9.35 -1.88
CA HIS A 310 2.16 9.36 -2.91
C HIS A 310 2.73 9.32 -4.33
N LEU A 311 3.88 9.96 -4.59
CA LEU A 311 4.58 9.79 -5.85
C LEU A 311 5.06 8.35 -6.05
N CYS A 312 5.49 7.69 -4.97
CA CYS A 312 5.82 6.27 -4.97
C CYS A 312 4.59 5.40 -5.34
N ALA A 313 3.43 5.66 -4.72
CA ALA A 313 2.18 4.99 -5.05
C ALA A 313 1.76 5.21 -6.51
N ILE A 314 1.87 6.45 -7.02
CA ILE A 314 1.56 6.80 -8.42
C ILE A 314 2.46 6.03 -9.40
N ARG A 315 3.78 5.96 -9.13
CA ARG A 315 4.70 5.14 -9.96
C ARG A 315 4.26 3.69 -10.01
N TYR A 316 3.88 3.12 -8.86
CA TYR A 316 3.37 1.76 -8.79
C TYR A 316 2.07 1.58 -9.60
N LEU A 317 1.14 2.54 -9.51
CA LEU A 317 -0.11 2.50 -10.29
C LEU A 317 0.13 2.54 -11.80
N ILE A 318 1.13 3.29 -12.27
CA ILE A 318 1.52 3.30 -13.69
C ILE A 318 2.03 1.92 -14.12
N LEU A 319 2.90 1.30 -13.31
CA LEU A 319 3.40 -0.05 -13.58
C LEU A 319 2.27 -1.09 -13.53
N MET A 320 1.33 -0.94 -12.60
CA MET A 320 0.17 -1.82 -12.50
C MET A 320 -0.76 -1.67 -13.71
N SER A 321 -0.97 -0.45 -14.21
CA SER A 321 -1.72 -0.26 -15.46
C SER A 321 -1.01 -0.96 -16.63
N GLY A 322 0.30 -0.79 -16.77
CA GLY A 322 1.06 -1.47 -17.82
C GLY A 322 1.01 -3.00 -17.68
N LYS A 323 1.00 -3.53 -16.45
CA LYS A 323 0.76 -4.97 -16.20
C LYS A 323 -0.62 -5.38 -16.72
N LEU A 324 -1.65 -4.59 -16.46
CA LEU A 324 -3.03 -4.91 -16.86
C LEU A 324 -3.25 -4.75 -18.37
N ASP A 325 -2.47 -3.89 -19.03
CA ASP A 325 -2.47 -3.76 -20.50
C ASP A 325 -1.78 -4.96 -21.19
N GLY A 326 -0.84 -5.65 -20.51
CA GLY A 326 -0.05 -6.75 -21.07
C GLY A 326 -0.51 -8.15 -20.67
N LEU A 327 -0.67 -9.06 -21.63
CA LEU A 327 -0.90 -10.48 -21.36
C LEU A 327 0.31 -11.08 -20.61
N ASP A 328 0.08 -11.71 -19.46
CA ASP A 328 1.09 -12.33 -18.58
C ASP A 328 2.22 -11.41 -18.09
N ALA A 329 2.02 -10.10 -18.15
CA ALA A 329 2.99 -9.14 -17.64
C ALA A 329 3.04 -9.14 -16.09
N THR A 330 4.24 -9.03 -15.55
CA THR A 330 4.45 -8.73 -14.12
C THR A 330 4.85 -7.27 -13.94
N VAL A 331 4.53 -6.70 -12.77
CA VAL A 331 5.01 -5.34 -12.41
C VAL A 331 6.52 -5.21 -12.60
N ASP A 332 7.27 -6.25 -12.25
CA ASP A 332 8.73 -6.31 -12.40
C ASP A 332 9.16 -6.28 -13.87
N SER A 333 8.50 -7.05 -14.74
CA SER A 333 8.81 -7.06 -16.17
C SER A 333 8.55 -5.70 -16.83
N VAL A 334 7.42 -5.05 -16.51
CA VAL A 334 7.07 -3.72 -17.02
C VAL A 334 8.08 -2.70 -16.50
N ARG A 335 8.45 -2.77 -15.22
CA ARG A 335 9.46 -1.90 -14.61
C ARG A 335 10.81 -2.04 -15.32
N ASN A 336 11.28 -3.26 -15.53
CA ASN A 336 12.57 -3.52 -16.17
C ASN A 336 12.59 -3.00 -17.61
N SER A 337 11.52 -3.22 -18.37
CA SER A 337 11.37 -2.70 -19.74
C SER A 337 11.45 -1.17 -19.79
N ILE A 338 10.69 -0.48 -18.94
CA ILE A 338 10.73 0.99 -18.85
C ILE A 338 12.13 1.47 -18.44
N GLN A 339 12.77 0.78 -17.50
CA GLN A 339 14.10 1.13 -17.03
C GLN A 339 15.16 0.95 -18.13
N GLU A 340 15.09 -0.11 -18.92
CA GLU A 340 15.97 -0.33 -20.08
C GLU A 340 15.80 0.77 -21.13
N GLN A 341 14.55 1.11 -21.48
CA GLN A 341 14.26 2.19 -22.43
C GLN A 341 14.78 3.55 -21.93
N LEU A 342 14.53 3.90 -20.67
CA LEU A 342 15.02 5.15 -20.08
C LEU A 342 16.55 5.19 -19.98
N ASN A 343 17.19 4.06 -19.66
CA ASN A 343 18.65 3.96 -19.63
C ASN A 343 19.24 4.14 -21.02
N ALA A 344 18.65 3.52 -22.05
CA ALA A 344 19.07 3.68 -23.43
C ALA A 344 18.95 5.16 -23.87
N LEU A 345 17.84 5.83 -23.57
CA LEU A 345 17.65 7.26 -23.84
C LEU A 345 18.65 8.13 -23.10
N CYS A 346 18.88 7.88 -21.80
CA CYS A 346 19.87 8.62 -21.01
C CYS A 346 21.29 8.44 -21.56
N PHE A 347 21.66 7.20 -21.89
CA PHE A 347 22.96 6.88 -22.47
C PHE A 347 23.14 7.55 -23.82
N ALA A 348 22.14 7.46 -24.72
CA ALA A 348 22.16 8.13 -26.01
C ALA A 348 22.32 9.66 -25.86
N ALA A 349 21.55 10.29 -24.96
CA ALA A 349 21.65 11.73 -24.70
C ALA A 349 23.02 12.14 -24.15
N GLN A 350 23.65 11.31 -23.30
CA GLN A 350 24.96 11.59 -22.74
C GLN A 350 26.07 11.34 -23.77
N LEU A 351 25.99 10.26 -24.54
CA LEU A 351 26.91 9.93 -25.62
C LEU A 351 26.91 11.03 -26.68
N TRP A 352 25.72 11.56 -27.02
CA TRP A 352 25.58 12.70 -27.92
C TRP A 352 26.35 13.93 -27.44
N LYS A 353 26.30 14.26 -26.14
CA LYS A 353 27.08 15.38 -25.58
C LYS A 353 28.58 15.18 -25.76
N TYR A 354 29.08 13.96 -25.59
CA TYR A 354 30.50 13.65 -25.80
C TYR A 354 30.90 13.73 -27.27
N PHE A 355 30.11 13.12 -28.17
CA PHE A 355 30.33 13.27 -29.62
C PHE A 355 30.33 14.73 -30.04
N ARG A 356 29.35 15.52 -29.57
CA ARG A 356 29.24 16.96 -29.84
C ARG A 356 30.49 17.72 -29.37
N ALA A 357 31.06 17.35 -28.22
CA ALA A 357 32.27 17.97 -27.70
C ALA A 357 33.51 17.61 -28.54
N ILE A 358 33.66 16.35 -28.94
CA ILE A 358 34.77 15.88 -29.79
C ILE A 358 34.71 16.56 -31.16
N VAL A 359 33.56 16.47 -31.84
CA VAL A 359 33.35 17.08 -33.16
C VAL A 359 33.64 18.58 -33.11
N ARG A 360 33.11 19.28 -32.09
CA ARG A 360 33.39 20.71 -31.92
C ARG A 360 34.88 21.00 -31.66
N GLY A 361 35.56 20.14 -30.91
CA GLY A 361 37.00 20.24 -30.66
C GLY A 361 37.81 20.11 -31.95
N THR A 362 37.51 19.08 -32.75
CA THR A 362 38.16 18.82 -34.05
C THR A 362 37.86 19.94 -35.07
N LEU A 363 36.61 20.40 -35.14
CA LEU A 363 36.24 21.51 -36.02
C LEU A 363 36.94 22.82 -35.62
N ARG A 364 37.17 23.05 -34.33
CA ARG A 364 37.99 24.18 -33.86
C ARG A 364 39.45 24.07 -34.27
N SER A 365 40.06 22.89 -34.18
CA SER A 365 41.45 22.71 -34.64
C SER A 365 41.59 22.86 -36.15
N MET A 366 40.53 22.59 -36.91
CA MET A 366 40.50 22.74 -38.38
C MET A 366 39.95 24.10 -38.83
N ALA A 367 39.59 25.01 -37.91
CA ALA A 367 38.85 26.23 -38.22
C ALA A 367 39.51 27.14 -39.28
N GLN A 368 40.84 27.16 -39.35
CA GLN A 368 41.58 27.95 -40.35
C GLN A 368 41.47 27.40 -41.79
N HIS A 369 41.05 26.14 -41.95
CA HIS A 369 40.92 25.46 -43.24
C HIS A 369 39.46 25.23 -43.64
N LEU A 370 38.52 25.63 -42.77
CA LEU A 370 37.09 25.52 -43.03
C LEU A 370 36.59 26.82 -43.65
N GLY A 371 35.89 26.74 -44.78
CA GLY A 371 35.27 27.89 -45.45
C GLY A 371 34.00 28.43 -44.77
N CYS A 372 33.65 27.91 -43.60
CA CYS A 372 32.46 28.29 -42.82
C CYS A 372 32.74 28.22 -41.32
N THR A 373 31.84 28.76 -40.51
CA THR A 373 32.03 28.79 -39.05
C THR A 373 31.73 27.42 -38.42
N VAL A 374 32.48 27.07 -37.38
CA VAL A 374 32.22 25.86 -36.56
C VAL A 374 30.77 25.82 -36.06
N LYS A 375 30.16 26.98 -35.81
CA LYS A 375 28.77 27.07 -35.33
C LYS A 375 27.78 26.62 -36.41
N GLU A 376 27.99 26.99 -37.67
CA GLU A 376 27.13 26.58 -38.78
C GLU A 376 27.19 25.07 -39.01
N ILE A 377 28.40 24.50 -39.01
CA ILE A 377 28.59 23.04 -39.13
C ILE A 377 27.92 22.29 -37.99
N MET A 378 28.12 22.74 -36.74
CA MET A 378 27.47 22.12 -35.58
C MET A 378 25.95 22.21 -35.64
N THR A 379 25.40 23.30 -36.18
CA THR A 379 23.94 23.48 -36.33
C THR A 379 23.37 22.55 -37.40
N ALA A 380 24.09 22.36 -38.52
CA ALA A 380 23.71 21.41 -39.55
C ALA A 380 23.77 19.96 -39.06
N ILE A 381 24.81 19.60 -38.29
CA ILE A 381 24.95 18.29 -37.66
C ILE A 381 23.83 18.06 -36.62
N ASP A 382 23.56 19.04 -35.76
CA ASP A 382 22.47 18.96 -34.77
C ASP A 382 21.11 18.75 -35.48
N SER A 383 20.87 19.45 -36.59
CA SER A 383 19.63 19.33 -37.38
C SER A 383 19.49 17.96 -38.05
N ALA A 384 20.58 17.45 -38.67
CA ALA A 384 20.57 16.13 -39.31
C ALA A 384 20.38 15.00 -38.30
N VAL A 385 21.00 15.10 -37.11
CA VAL A 385 20.82 14.11 -36.04
C VAL A 385 19.43 14.18 -35.43
N GLN A 386 18.87 15.38 -35.27
CA GLN A 386 17.48 15.53 -34.83
C GLN A 386 16.51 14.91 -35.84
N GLU A 387 16.71 15.14 -37.14
CA GLU A 387 15.88 14.55 -38.19
C GLU A 387 16.02 13.02 -38.25
N PHE A 388 17.24 12.50 -38.11
CA PHE A 388 17.48 11.07 -37.97
C PHE A 388 16.76 10.47 -36.75
N LEU A 389 16.87 11.09 -35.57
CA LEU A 389 16.23 10.60 -34.35
C LEU A 389 14.70 10.62 -34.45
N ILE A 390 14.10 11.66 -35.06
CA ILE A 390 12.66 11.71 -35.30
C ILE A 390 12.22 10.52 -36.15
N ARG A 391 12.94 10.23 -37.23
CA ARG A 391 12.63 9.08 -38.12
C ARG A 391 12.89 7.73 -37.45
N SER A 392 14.01 7.57 -36.75
CA SER A 392 14.41 6.29 -36.13
C SER A 392 13.60 5.94 -34.89
N LEU A 393 13.12 6.94 -34.15
CA LEU A 393 12.21 6.74 -33.02
C LEU A 393 10.74 6.75 -33.45
N GLN A 394 10.46 6.81 -34.76
CA GLN A 394 9.09 6.83 -35.29
C GLN A 394 8.23 7.98 -34.72
N LEU A 395 8.87 9.11 -34.38
CA LEU A 395 8.23 10.29 -33.81
C LEU A 395 7.73 11.27 -34.87
N ASP A 396 7.75 10.90 -36.15
CA ASP A 396 7.18 11.72 -37.20
C ASP A 396 5.65 11.64 -37.17
N ALA A 397 4.99 12.73 -37.59
CA ALA A 397 3.55 12.89 -37.47
C ALA A 397 2.76 11.76 -38.17
N LEU A 398 3.28 11.22 -39.27
CA LEU A 398 2.64 10.16 -40.03
C LEU A 398 2.70 8.83 -39.27
N THR A 399 3.85 8.48 -38.69
CA THR A 399 4.00 7.24 -37.93
C THR A 399 3.21 7.26 -36.61
N LEU A 400 3.15 8.42 -35.94
CA LEU A 400 2.34 8.61 -34.73
C LEU A 400 0.82 8.57 -34.99
N GLU A 401 0.36 8.98 -36.18
CA GLU A 401 -1.04 8.85 -36.60
C GLU A 401 -1.44 7.39 -36.84
N ILE A 402 -0.52 6.55 -37.36
CA ILE A 402 -0.76 5.13 -37.64
C ILE A 402 -0.82 4.28 -36.36
N GLU A 403 -0.19 4.71 -35.25
CA GLU A 403 -0.28 4.02 -33.94
C GLU A 403 -1.60 4.30 -33.18
N HIS A 404 -2.49 5.15 -33.71
CA HIS A 404 -3.81 5.47 -33.14
C HIS A 404 -5.01 4.96 -33.93
N GLU A 405 -4.77 4.26 -35.05
CA GLU A 405 -5.74 3.37 -35.72
C GLU A 405 -5.52 1.91 -35.27
#